data_AF-A0A1V6BYK3-F1
#
_entry.id   AF-A0A1V6BYK3-F1
#
_cell.length_a   1.000
_cell.length_b   1.000
_cell.length_c   1.000
_cell.angle_alpha   90.00
_cell.angle_beta   90.00
_cell.angle_gamma   90.00
#
_symmetry.space_group_name_H-M   'P 1'
#
loop_
_entity.id
_entity.type
_entity.pdbx_description
1 polymer ?
#
loop_
_entity_poly.entity_id
_entity_poly.type
_entity_poly.pdbx_seq_one_letter_code
_entity_poly.pdbx_strand_id
1 'polypeptide(L)'
;MTKSSATHLIIHSFALAHALTCFLLHDTSFGDTFMLTCLTIAMVVVLIRLYDGPVDVIVGLLLLASFAGFFLGTNGARWIQELFPGLKNILSYVVTTTLVTEFLGWSIFFVVRRKK
;
A
#
# COMPACT_ATOMS: atom_id res chain seq x y z
N MET A 1 13.94 18.96 -5.23
CA MET A 1 13.42 18.02 -4.22
C MET A 1 14.44 16.89 -4.05
N THR A 2 14.81 16.51 -2.83
CA THR A 2 15.74 15.38 -2.62
C THR A 2 15.03 14.06 -2.89
N LYS A 3 15.77 12.98 -3.24
CA LYS A 3 15.17 11.65 -3.44
C LYS A 3 14.45 11.15 -2.17
N SER A 4 14.96 11.49 -0.98
CA SER A 4 14.30 11.16 0.28
C SER A 4 12.95 11.88 0.41
N SER A 5 12.89 13.20 0.21
CA SER A 5 11.62 13.95 0.25
C SER A 5 10.61 13.44 -0.78
N ALA A 6 11.07 13.06 -1.96
CA ALA A 6 10.23 12.45 -3.00
C ALA A 6 9.60 11.13 -2.51
N THR A 7 10.39 10.26 -1.88
CA THR A 7 9.94 8.97 -1.36
C THR A 7 8.86 9.14 -0.28
N HIS A 8 9.06 10.04 0.70
CA HIS A 8 8.04 10.36 1.69
C HIS A 8 6.73 10.80 1.02
N LEU A 9 6.82 11.73 0.06
CA LEU A 9 5.64 12.23 -0.65
C LEU A 9 4.92 11.11 -1.41
N ILE A 10 5.66 10.24 -2.11
CA ILE A 10 5.09 9.10 -2.84
C ILE A 10 4.36 8.18 -1.86
N ILE A 11 5.03 7.71 -0.80
CA ILE A 11 4.44 6.72 0.12
C ILE A 11 3.17 7.29 0.79
N HIS A 12 3.26 8.50 1.34
CA HIS A 12 2.12 9.12 2.04
C HIS A 12 0.96 9.45 1.09
N SER A 13 1.26 9.90 -0.14
CA SER A 13 0.20 10.17 -1.14
C SER A 13 -0.49 8.90 -1.60
N PHE A 14 0.24 7.79 -1.80
CA PHE A 14 -0.36 6.50 -2.12
C PHE A 14 -1.14 5.92 -0.94
N ALA A 15 -0.66 6.06 0.29
CA ALA A 15 -1.40 5.63 1.48
C ALA A 15 -2.75 6.38 1.60
N LEU A 16 -2.72 7.70 1.40
CA LEU A 16 -3.94 8.52 1.36
C LEU A 16 -4.87 8.12 0.19
N ALA A 17 -4.31 7.84 -0.99
CA ALA A 17 -5.10 7.38 -2.13
C ALA A 17 -5.77 6.02 -1.85
N HIS A 18 -5.06 5.07 -1.24
CA HIS A 18 -5.66 3.78 -0.86
C HIS A 18 -6.75 3.97 0.20
N ALA A 19 -6.51 4.82 1.21
CA ALA A 19 -7.50 5.14 2.23
C ALA A 19 -8.80 5.70 1.61
N LEU A 20 -8.66 6.64 0.67
CA LEU A 20 -9.80 7.25 -0.01
C LEU A 20 -10.52 6.25 -0.93
N THR A 21 -9.77 5.48 -1.72
CA THR A 21 -10.33 4.43 -2.57
C THR A 21 -11.09 3.40 -1.74
N CYS A 22 -10.52 2.92 -0.64
CA CYS A 22 -11.19 1.99 0.27
C CYS A 22 -12.47 2.63 0.84
N PHE A 23 -12.38 3.84 1.39
CA PHE A 23 -13.54 4.52 1.97
C PHE A 23 -14.70 4.71 0.97
N LEU A 24 -14.39 4.98 -0.31
CA LEU A 24 -15.41 5.23 -1.33
C LEU A 24 -15.97 3.96 -1.98
N LEU A 25 -15.16 2.91 -2.13
CA LEU A 25 -15.49 1.75 -2.97
C LEU A 25 -15.75 0.45 -2.18
N HIS A 26 -15.30 0.35 -0.93
CA HIS A 26 -15.36 -0.90 -0.16
C HIS A 26 -16.77 -1.48 -0.05
N ASP A 27 -17.74 -0.64 0.33
CA ASP A 27 -19.15 -1.06 0.51
C ASP A 27 -19.96 -1.04 -0.80
N THR A 28 -19.33 -0.77 -1.94
CA THR A 28 -20.00 -0.77 -3.25
C THR A 28 -20.02 -2.15 -3.87
N SER A 29 -20.96 -2.40 -4.80
CA SER A 29 -21.01 -3.67 -5.54
C SER A 29 -19.78 -3.93 -6.41
N PHE A 30 -18.99 -2.89 -6.72
CA PHE A 30 -17.74 -3.01 -7.46
C PHE A 30 -16.58 -3.46 -6.57
N GLY A 31 -16.61 -3.12 -5.28
CA GLY A 31 -15.52 -3.32 -4.34
C GLY A 31 -14.29 -2.44 -4.62
N ASP A 32 -13.33 -2.45 -3.70
CA ASP A 32 -12.10 -1.65 -3.77
C ASP A 32 -10.87 -2.45 -4.25
N THR A 33 -10.90 -3.78 -4.15
CA THR A 33 -9.77 -4.70 -4.43
C THR A 33 -9.02 -4.38 -5.72
N PHE A 34 -9.73 -4.22 -6.84
CA PHE A 34 -9.09 -3.98 -8.14
C PHE A 34 -8.34 -2.63 -8.16
N MET A 35 -8.97 -1.57 -7.66
CA MET A 35 -8.37 -0.23 -7.62
C MET A 35 -7.18 -0.16 -6.65
N LEU A 36 -7.30 -0.78 -5.47
CA LEU A 36 -6.20 -0.86 -4.50
C LEU A 36 -5.00 -1.64 -5.07
N THR A 37 -5.26 -2.70 -5.85
CA THR A 37 -4.19 -3.44 -6.54
C THR A 37 -3.49 -2.56 -7.57
N CYS A 38 -4.25 -1.83 -8.41
CA CYS A 38 -3.67 -0.88 -9.37
C CYS A 38 -2.81 0.19 -8.68
N LEU A 39 -3.28 0.74 -7.56
CA LEU A 39 -2.52 1.72 -6.77
C LEU A 39 -1.24 1.13 -6.18
N THR A 40 -1.28 -0.12 -5.70
CA THR A 40 -0.09 -0.82 -5.20
C THR A 40 0.94 -1.01 -6.30
N ILE A 41 0.51 -1.48 -7.48
CA ILE A 41 1.38 -1.65 -8.65
C ILE A 41 2.02 -0.32 -9.04
N ALA A 42 1.23 0.75 -9.13
CA ALA A 42 1.71 2.08 -9.46
C ALA A 42 2.74 2.59 -8.44
N MET A 43 2.49 2.43 -7.14
CA MET A 43 3.43 2.81 -6.08
C MET A 43 4.77 2.09 -6.22
N VAL A 44 4.74 0.77 -6.42
CA VAL A 44 5.96 -0.06 -6.59
C VAL A 44 6.76 0.40 -7.80
N VAL A 45 6.10 0.59 -8.96
CA VAL A 45 6.76 1.04 -10.19
C VAL A 45 7.39 2.42 -9.99
N VAL A 46 6.67 3.37 -9.41
CA VAL A 46 7.18 4.73 -9.17
C VAL A 46 8.39 4.71 -8.24
N LEU A 47 8.31 3.98 -7.12
CA LEU A 47 9.43 3.87 -6.17
C LEU A 47 10.66 3.24 -6.81
N ILE A 48 10.51 2.14 -7.56
CA ILE A 48 11.68 1.48 -8.14
C ILE A 48 12.33 2.33 -9.24
N ARG A 49 11.51 3.03 -10.05
CA ARG A 49 12.00 3.96 -11.06
C ARG A 49 12.74 5.16 -10.45
N LEU A 50 12.30 5.67 -9.30
CA LEU A 50 12.97 6.77 -8.59
C LEU A 50 14.43 6.44 -8.19
N TYR A 51 14.70 5.16 -7.93
CA TYR A 51 16.01 4.67 -7.49
C TYR A 51 16.80 3.91 -8.57
N ASP A 52 16.32 3.90 -9.81
CA ASP A 52 16.97 3.21 -10.94
C ASP A 52 17.12 1.69 -10.73
N GLY A 53 16.14 1.06 -10.05
CA GLY A 53 16.21 -0.37 -9.74
C GLY A 53 15.96 -1.27 -10.96
N PRO A 54 16.58 -2.47 -11.01
CA PRO A 54 16.47 -3.39 -12.14
C PRO A 54 15.07 -3.99 -12.27
N VAL A 55 14.69 -4.35 -13.50
CA VAL A 55 13.35 -4.87 -13.83
C VAL A 55 13.02 -6.15 -13.06
N ASP A 56 13.99 -7.02 -12.81
CA ASP A 56 13.78 -8.26 -12.04
C ASP A 56 13.33 -7.98 -10.59
N VAL A 57 13.85 -6.89 -10.00
CA VAL A 57 13.44 -6.42 -8.67
C VAL A 57 12.02 -5.83 -8.73
N ILE A 58 11.63 -5.20 -9.85
CA ILE A 58 10.26 -4.73 -10.09
C ILE A 58 9.28 -5.89 -10.06
N VAL A 59 9.54 -6.95 -10.82
CA VAL A 59 8.61 -8.09 -10.91
C VAL A 59 8.45 -8.79 -9.57
N GLY A 60 9.56 -9.06 -8.87
CA GLY A 60 9.52 -9.72 -7.56
C GLY A 60 8.78 -8.89 -6.50
N LEU A 61 9.06 -7.58 -6.43
CA LEU A 61 8.40 -6.70 -5.46
C LEU A 61 6.93 -6.46 -5.79
N LEU A 62 6.56 -6.41 -7.08
CA LEU A 62 5.16 -6.30 -7.49
C LEU A 62 4.34 -7.51 -7.01
N LEU A 63 4.87 -8.72 -7.23
CA LEU A 63 4.20 -9.94 -6.82
C LEU A 63 4.06 -9.99 -5.29
N LEU A 64 5.15 -9.75 -4.56
CA LEU A 64 5.18 -9.76 -3.09
C LEU A 64 4.26 -8.69 -2.50
N ALA A 65 4.32 -7.45 -3.00
CA ALA A 65 3.51 -6.35 -2.50
C ALA A 65 2.01 -6.58 -2.77
N SER A 66 1.65 -7.19 -3.89
CA SER A 66 0.24 -7.49 -4.21
C SER A 66 -0.32 -8.56 -3.27
N PHE A 67 0.42 -9.65 -3.04
CA PHE A 67 0.00 -10.69 -2.10
C PHE A 67 -0.01 -10.20 -0.66
N ALA A 68 1.03 -9.49 -0.23
CA ALA A 68 1.11 -8.92 1.10
C ALA A 68 0.02 -7.88 1.33
N GLY A 69 -0.24 -7.00 0.35
CA GLY A 69 -1.29 -6.00 0.41
C GLY A 69 -2.67 -6.62 0.61
N PHE A 70 -3.00 -7.63 -0.19
CA PHE A 70 -4.28 -8.33 -0.06
C PHE A 70 -4.40 -9.09 1.26
N PHE A 71 -3.39 -9.88 1.62
CA PHE A 71 -3.44 -10.73 2.82
C PHE A 71 -3.42 -9.90 4.11
N LEU A 72 -2.53 -8.90 4.20
CA LEU A 72 -2.44 -8.03 5.37
C LEU A 72 -3.63 -7.06 5.43
N GLY A 73 -4.14 -6.59 4.29
CA GLY A 73 -5.32 -5.72 4.24
C GLY A 73 -6.57 -6.41 4.77
N THR A 74 -6.85 -7.63 4.31
CA THR A 74 -8.04 -8.39 4.71
C THR A 74 -7.96 -8.92 6.14
N ASN A 75 -6.85 -9.58 6.49
CA ASN A 75 -6.68 -10.12 7.85
C ASN A 75 -6.44 -8.98 8.85
N GLY A 76 -5.64 -7.98 8.51
CA GLY A 76 -5.38 -6.86 9.40
C GLY A 76 -6.64 -6.10 9.78
N ALA A 77 -7.60 -5.94 8.86
CA ALA A 77 -8.87 -5.29 9.17
C ALA A 77 -9.67 -6.07 10.21
N ARG A 78 -9.70 -7.41 10.10
CA ARG A 78 -10.33 -8.29 11.09
C ARG A 78 -9.65 -8.18 12.45
N TRP A 79 -8.31 -8.14 12.49
CA TRP A 79 -7.56 -7.98 13.73
C TRP A 79 -7.82 -6.63 14.39
N ILE A 80 -7.91 -5.55 13.60
CA ILE A 80 -8.30 -4.23 14.13
C ILE A 80 -9.71 -4.26 14.72
N GLN A 81 -10.66 -4.94 14.07
CA GLN A 81 -12.02 -5.09 14.60
C GLN A 81 -12.06 -5.90 15.91
N GLU A 82 -11.25 -6.95 16.02
CA GLU A 82 -11.12 -7.74 17.24
C GLU A 82 -10.51 -6.94 18.40
N LEU A 83 -9.49 -6.12 18.12
CA LEU A 83 -8.85 -5.25 19.10
C LEU A 83 -9.72 -4.04 19.48
N PHE A 84 -10.51 -3.52 18.54
CA PHE A 84 -11.35 -2.34 18.71
C PHE A 84 -12.78 -2.59 18.22
N PRO A 85 -13.61 -3.33 18.99
CA PRO A 85 -14.96 -3.72 18.57
C PRO A 85 -15.91 -2.53 18.32
N GLY A 86 -15.61 -1.37 18.92
CA GLY A 86 -16.38 -0.13 18.74
C GLY A 86 -16.03 0.66 17.47
N LEU A 87 -14.99 0.25 16.73
CA LEU A 87 -14.60 0.92 15.49
C LEU A 87 -15.59 0.54 14.38
N LYS A 88 -16.10 1.54 13.64
CA LYS A 88 -16.96 1.27 12.48
C LYS A 88 -16.23 0.33 11.51
N ASN A 89 -16.98 -0.62 10.93
CA ASN A 89 -16.43 -1.65 10.04
C ASN A 89 -15.52 -1.05 8.96
N ILE A 90 -16.04 -0.06 8.22
CA ILE A 90 -15.29 0.66 7.16
C ILE A 90 -14.01 1.35 7.67
N LEU A 91 -14.03 1.92 8.87
CA LEU A 91 -12.84 2.60 9.42
C LEU A 91 -11.72 1.62 9.73
N SER A 92 -12.06 0.39 10.13
CA SER A 92 -11.06 -0.67 10.35
C SER A 92 -10.32 -0.97 9.05
N TYR A 93 -11.06 -1.13 7.94
CA TYR A 93 -10.47 -1.36 6.62
C TYR A 93 -9.62 -0.18 6.15
N VAL A 94 -10.11 1.05 6.28
CA VAL A 94 -9.36 2.26 5.90
C VAL A 94 -8.06 2.37 6.68
N VAL A 95 -8.10 2.17 8.00
CA VAL A 95 -6.90 2.21 8.85
C VAL A 95 -5.94 1.09 8.46
N THR A 96 -6.40 -0.15 8.31
CA THR A 96 -5.53 -1.25 7.90
C THR A 96 -4.88 -0.98 6.56
N THR A 97 -5.66 -0.59 5.55
CA THR A 97 -5.14 -0.33 4.21
C THR A 97 -4.07 0.76 4.25
N THR A 98 -4.31 1.85 5.01
CA THR A 98 -3.34 2.94 5.18
C THR A 98 -2.03 2.42 5.77
N LEU A 99 -2.11 1.66 6.87
CA LEU A 99 -0.94 1.11 7.56
C LEU A 99 -0.18 0.12 6.67
N VAL A 100 -0.89 -0.73 5.93
CA VAL A 100 -0.28 -1.70 5.01
C VAL A 100 0.40 -1.00 3.84
N THR A 101 -0.22 0.02 3.24
CA THR A 101 0.41 0.79 2.14
C THR A 101 1.68 1.50 2.60
N GLU A 102 1.65 2.14 3.77
CA GLU A 102 2.85 2.74 4.38
C GLU A 102 3.93 1.67 4.59
N PHE A 103 3.60 0.57 5.27
CA PHE A 103 4.53 -0.52 5.54
C PHE A 103 5.17 -1.08 4.27
N LEU A 104 4.38 -1.30 3.21
CA LEU A 104 4.88 -1.78 1.92
C LEU A 104 5.77 -0.74 1.24
N GLY A 105 5.34 0.52 1.18
CA GLY A 105 6.11 1.61 0.59
C GLY A 105 7.49 1.77 1.24
N TRP A 106 7.54 1.77 2.58
CA TRP A 106 8.78 1.83 3.34
C TRP A 106 9.66 0.59 3.12
N SER A 107 9.05 -0.60 3.12
CA SER A 107 9.76 -1.86 2.85
C SER A 107 10.44 -1.85 1.48
N ILE A 108 9.73 -1.41 0.44
CA ILE A 108 10.26 -1.25 -0.93
C ILE A 108 11.41 -0.25 -0.95
N PHE A 109 11.24 0.92 -0.32
CA PHE A 109 12.31 1.91 -0.19
C PHE A 109 13.57 1.30 0.44
N PHE A 110 13.43 0.54 1.54
CA PHE A 110 14.58 -0.08 2.21
C PHE A 110 15.29 -1.13 1.36
N VAL A 111 14.56 -1.89 0.55
CA VAL A 111 15.13 -2.86 -0.40
C VAL A 111 15.89 -2.15 -1.51
N VAL A 112 15.28 -1.14 -2.13
CA VAL A 112 15.84 -0.51 -3.33
C VAL A 112 16.97 0.47 -2.99
N ARG A 113 16.92 1.16 -1.84
CA ARG A 113 18.00 2.07 -1.41
C ARG A 113 19.34 1.36 -1.17
N ARG A 114 19.32 0.09 -0.77
CA ARG A 114 20.52 -0.69 -0.41
C ARG A 114 21.40 -1.04 -1.62
N LYS A 115 20.91 -0.82 -2.85
CA LYS A 115 21.67 -1.08 -4.08
C LYS A 115 22.52 0.11 -4.57
N LYS A 116 22.79 1.11 -3.72
CA LYS A 116 23.79 2.17 -3.97
C LYS A 116 24.73 2.32 -2.79
#